data_AF-A0A2V7GNK8-F1
#
_entry.id   AF-A0A2V7GNK8-F1
#
_cell.length_a   1.000
_cell.length_b   1.000
_cell.length_c   1.000
_cell.angle_alpha   90.00
_cell.angle_beta   90.00
_cell.angle_gamma   90.00
#
_symmetry.space_group_name_H-M   'P 1'
#
loop_
_entity.id
_entity.type
_entity.pdbx_description
1 polymer ?
#
loop_
_entity_poly.entity_id
_entity_poly.type
_entity_poly.pdbx_seq_one_letter_code
_entity_poly.pdbx_strand_id
1 'polypeptide(L)'
;MLLGLVLVLSVFALAVAVTLARWVLKQDNGTPEMRRVSDAIQEGAQAFLRRQYKTIGLLSIALAVLIYVLYAFFRRLHPDEVAAGLTPVKLALTTTFAFLFGALCSGVAGVIG
;
A
#
# COMPACT_ATOMS: atom_id res chain seq x y z
N MET A 1 23.79 -9.88 7.81
CA MET A 1 23.18 -11.20 7.50
C MET A 1 21.65 -11.13 7.42
N LEU A 2 20.95 -10.56 8.42
CA LEU A 2 19.48 -10.47 8.45
C LEU A 2 18.85 -9.71 7.27
N LEU A 3 19.39 -8.54 6.89
CA LEU A 3 18.84 -7.74 5.78
C LEU A 3 18.83 -8.51 4.44
N GLY A 4 19.91 -9.24 4.14
CA GLY A 4 19.99 -10.05 2.92
C GLY A 4 18.95 -11.18 2.90
N LEU A 5 18.74 -11.84 4.04
CA LEU A 5 17.73 -12.89 4.18
C LEU A 5 16.31 -12.33 3.98
N VAL A 6 15.99 -11.18 4.55
CA VAL A 6 14.68 -10.53 4.36
C VAL A 6 14.43 -10.23 2.89
N LEU A 7 15.40 -9.62 2.19
CA LEU A 7 15.27 -9.30 0.77
C LEU A 7 15.08 -10.55 -0.10
N VAL A 8 15.83 -11.63 0.17
CA VAL A 8 15.69 -12.90 -0.55
C VAL A 8 14.29 -13.48 -0.36
N LEU A 9 13.77 -13.50 0.88
CA LEU A 9 12.43 -14.00 1.15
C LEU A 9 11.33 -13.14 0.50
N SER A 10 11.48 -11.81 0.50
CA SER A 10 10.55 -10.91 -0.19
C SER A 10 10.48 -11.16 -1.69
N VAL A 11 11.63 -11.34 -2.35
CA VAL A 11 11.69 -11.65 -3.79
C VAL A 11 11.11 -13.04 -4.06
N PHE A 12 11.43 -14.03 -3.23
CA PHE A 12 10.88 -15.38 -3.35
C PHE A 12 9.36 -15.39 -3.23
N ALA A 13 8.79 -14.68 -2.26
CA ALA A 13 7.34 -14.56 -2.09
C ALA A 13 6.66 -13.95 -3.34
N LEU A 14 7.25 -12.89 -3.92
CA LEU A 14 6.76 -12.30 -5.17
C LEU A 14 6.85 -13.28 -6.35
N ALA A 15 7.94 -14.06 -6.44
CA ALA A 15 8.10 -15.06 -7.49
C ALA A 15 7.03 -16.16 -7.40
N VAL A 16 6.70 -16.62 -6.18
CA VAL A 16 5.62 -17.58 -5.94
C VAL A 16 4.27 -16.98 -6.33
N ALA A 17 3.96 -15.77 -5.88
CA ALA A 17 2.70 -15.09 -6.22
C ALA A 17 2.52 -14.94 -7.74
N VAL A 18 3.55 -14.50 -8.46
CA VAL A 18 3.52 -14.37 -9.92
C VAL A 18 3.35 -15.73 -10.62
N THR A 19 4.01 -16.78 -10.13
CA THR A 19 3.92 -18.12 -10.70
C THR A 19 2.51 -18.70 -10.52
N LEU A 20 1.93 -18.54 -9.33
CA LEU A 20 0.55 -18.96 -9.05
C LEU A 20 -0.44 -18.17 -9.90
N ALA A 21 -0.32 -16.84 -9.94
CA ALA A 21 -1.19 -16.01 -10.77
C ALA A 21 -1.15 -16.44 -12.25
N ARG A 22 0.05 -16.68 -12.81
CA ARG A 22 0.20 -17.18 -14.18
C ARG A 22 -0.39 -18.57 -14.39
N TRP A 23 -0.29 -19.45 -13.40
CA TRP A 23 -0.86 -20.79 -13.49
C TRP A 23 -2.40 -20.77 -13.45
N VAL A 24 -2.99 -19.92 -12.60
CA VAL A 24 -4.44 -19.73 -12.52
C VAL A 24 -4.99 -19.08 -13.79
N LEU A 25 -4.38 -18.00 -14.27
CA LEU A 25 -4.83 -17.28 -15.47
C LEU A 25 -4.72 -18.09 -16.77
N LYS A 26 -3.98 -19.21 -16.77
CA LYS A 26 -3.90 -20.14 -17.89
C LYS A 26 -5.00 -21.19 -17.91
N GLN A 27 -5.76 -21.34 -16.84
CA GLN A 27 -6.87 -22.29 -16.80
C GLN A 27 -8.02 -21.81 -17.70
N ASP A 28 -8.86 -22.74 -18.16
CA ASP A 28 -10.02 -22.38 -18.97
C ASP A 28 -11.04 -21.59 -18.14
N ASN A 29 -11.60 -20.54 -18.72
CA ASN A 29 -12.57 -19.64 -18.09
C ASN A 29 -14.00 -20.21 -18.09
N GLY A 30 -14.17 -21.51 -18.38
CA GLY A 30 -15.45 -22.20 -18.39
C GLY A 30 -16.34 -21.88 -19.58
N THR A 31 -17.63 -22.18 -19.44
CA THR A 31 -18.63 -22.03 -20.51
C THR A 31 -18.95 -20.55 -20.81
N PRO A 32 -19.56 -20.24 -21.98
CA PRO A 32 -19.95 -18.87 -22.31
C PRO A 32 -20.85 -18.20 -21.25
N GLU A 33 -21.73 -18.96 -20.61
CA GLU A 33 -22.61 -18.49 -19.54
C GLU A 33 -21.82 -18.14 -18.28
N MET A 34 -20.84 -18.97 -17.91
CA MET A 34 -19.95 -18.70 -16.77
C MET A 34 -19.15 -17.41 -16.98
N ARG A 35 -18.63 -17.21 -18.20
CA ARG A 35 -17.87 -16.00 -18.57
C ARG A 35 -18.71 -14.73 -18.47
N ARG A 36 -19.97 -14.75 -18.94
CA ARG A 36 -20.88 -13.60 -18.81
C ARG A 36 -21.08 -13.18 -17.35
N VAL A 37 -21.22 -14.15 -16.45
CA VAL A 37 -21.39 -13.87 -15.02
C VAL A 37 -20.09 -13.35 -14.41
N SER A 38 -18.94 -13.97 -14.72
CA SER A 38 -17.64 -13.52 -14.19
C SER A 38 -17.29 -12.11 -14.65
N ASP A 39 -17.57 -11.76 -15.89
CA ASP A 39 -17.25 -10.45 -16.46
C ASP A 39 -18.09 -9.36 -15.77
N ALA A 40 -19.39 -9.61 -15.53
CA ALA A 40 -20.27 -8.70 -14.80
C ALA A 40 -19.81 -8.50 -13.34
N ILE A 41 -19.35 -9.58 -12.68
CA ILE A 41 -18.77 -9.49 -11.33
C ILE A 41 -17.48 -8.66 -11.36
N GLN A 42 -16.60 -8.90 -12.33
CA GLN A 42 -15.34 -8.18 -12.47
C GLN A 42 -15.57 -6.68 -12.71
N GLU A 43 -16.51 -6.32 -13.58
CA GLU A 43 -16.88 -4.93 -13.84
C GLU A 43 -17.39 -4.24 -12.56
N GLY A 44 -18.30 -4.90 -11.83
CA GLY A 44 -18.82 -4.40 -10.56
C GLY A 44 -17.73 -4.20 -9.50
N ALA A 45 -16.84 -5.19 -9.36
CA ALA A 45 -15.71 -5.13 -8.44
C ALA A 45 -14.75 -3.98 -8.79
N GLN A 46 -14.40 -3.82 -10.06
CA GLN A 46 -13.53 -2.72 -10.52
C GLN A 46 -14.17 -1.35 -10.29
N ALA A 47 -15.47 -1.20 -10.55
CA ALA A 47 -16.20 0.04 -10.29
C ALA A 47 -16.23 0.39 -8.79
N PHE A 48 -16.48 -0.62 -7.93
CA PHE A 48 -16.45 -0.46 -6.48
C PHE A 48 -15.06 -0.06 -5.98
N LEU A 49 -14.01 -0.81 -6.36
CA LEU A 49 -12.63 -0.54 -5.95
C LEU A 49 -12.20 0.85 -6.39
N ARG A 50 -12.49 1.27 -7.62
CA ARG A 50 -12.15 2.62 -8.11
C ARG A 50 -12.81 3.71 -7.27
N ARG A 51 -14.08 3.54 -6.90
CA ARG A 51 -14.79 4.52 -6.06
C ARG A 51 -14.26 4.54 -4.63
N GLN A 52 -14.00 3.36 -4.07
CA GLN A 52 -13.46 3.22 -2.71
C GLN A 52 -12.04 3.81 -2.61
N TYR A 53 -11.15 3.43 -3.51
CA TYR A 53 -9.75 3.89 -3.52
C TYR A 53 -9.61 5.38 -3.80
N LYS A 54 -10.52 5.98 -4.58
CA LYS A 54 -10.56 7.43 -4.73
C LYS A 54 -10.80 8.13 -3.39
N THR A 55 -11.75 7.64 -2.61
CA THR A 55 -12.04 8.18 -1.26
C THR A 55 -10.89 7.93 -0.31
N ILE A 56 -10.34 6.71 -0.27
CA ILE A 56 -9.20 6.36 0.59
C ILE A 56 -7.97 7.23 0.25
N GLY A 57 -7.69 7.45 -1.04
CA GLY A 57 -6.60 8.30 -1.48
C GLY A 57 -6.76 9.74 -0.99
N LEU A 58 -7.97 10.30 -1.08
CA LEU A 58 -8.27 11.63 -0.55
C LEU A 58 -8.07 11.70 0.97
N LEU A 59 -8.59 10.71 1.72
CA LEU A 59 -8.43 10.62 3.16
C LEU A 59 -6.96 10.44 3.57
N SER A 60 -6.18 9.69 2.79
CA SER A 60 -4.76 9.49 3.02
C SER A 60 -3.99 10.80 2.86
N ILE A 61 -4.30 11.61 1.85
CA ILE A 61 -3.68 12.93 1.69
C ILE A 61 -4.07 13.85 2.85
N ALA A 62 -5.35 13.89 3.24
CA ALA A 62 -5.80 14.69 4.36
C ALA A 62 -5.10 14.28 5.67
N LEU A 63 -4.97 12.97 5.91
CA LEU A 63 -4.28 12.43 7.07
C LEU A 63 -2.76 12.71 7.03
N ALA A 64 -2.13 12.68 5.85
CA ALA A 64 -0.71 13.03 5.69
C ALA A 64 -0.44 14.49 6.07
N VAL A 65 -1.33 15.42 5.68
CA VAL A 65 -1.28 16.82 6.11
C VAL A 65 -1.47 16.94 7.62
N LEU A 66 -2.44 16.23 8.18
CA LEU A 66 -2.69 16.22 9.63
C LEU A 66 -1.47 15.70 10.41
N ILE A 67 -0.87 14.59 9.97
CA ILE A 67 0.36 14.03 10.56
C ILE A 67 1.47 15.06 10.51
N TYR A 68 1.69 15.71 9.36
CA TYR A 68 2.74 16.72 9.22
C TYR A 68 2.54 17.88 10.20
N VAL A 69 1.34 18.44 10.27
CA VAL A 69 1.02 19.56 11.17
C VAL A 69 1.19 19.16 12.63
N LEU A 70 0.68 17.98 13.03
CA LEU A 70 0.81 17.51 14.41
C LEU A 70 2.28 17.30 14.81
N TYR A 71 3.08 16.70 13.93
CA TYR A 71 4.49 16.42 14.23
C TYR A 71 5.38 17.66 14.15
N ALA A 72 5.09 18.59 13.24
CA ALA A 72 5.88 19.80 13.07
C ALA A 72 5.64 20.82 14.19
N PHE A 73 4.40 20.92 14.69
CA PHE A 73 4.00 21.99 15.62
C PHE A 73 3.68 21.53 17.05
N PHE A 74 3.14 20.32 17.23
CA PHE A 74 2.64 19.87 18.54
C PHE A 74 3.52 18.80 19.20
N ARG A 75 4.23 17.99 18.41
CA ARG A 75 5.09 16.95 18.95
C ARG A 75 6.39 17.54 19.49
N ARG A 76 6.63 17.31 20.78
CA ARG A 76 7.92 17.64 21.42
C ARG A 76 8.91 16.52 21.13
N LEU A 77 10.14 16.91 20.83
CA LEU A 77 11.23 15.95 20.66
C LEU A 77 11.57 15.30 21.99
N HIS A 78 11.82 14.01 21.91
CA HIS A 78 12.30 13.23 23.02
C HIS A 78 13.84 13.38 23.14
N PRO A 79 14.43 13.28 24.35
CA PRO A 79 15.86 13.60 24.56
C PRO A 79 16.82 12.79 23.66
N ASP A 80 16.44 11.55 23.33
CA ASP A 80 17.12 10.65 22.41
C ASP A 80 17.08 11.13 20.95
N GLU A 81 16.00 11.78 20.52
CA GLU A 81 15.86 12.33 19.17
C GLU A 81 16.70 13.61 19.00
N VAL A 82 16.82 14.41 20.06
CA VAL A 82 17.70 15.60 20.08
C VAL A 82 19.17 15.17 20.00
N ALA A 83 19.56 14.13 20.74
CA ALA A 83 20.91 13.58 20.69
C ALA A 83 21.27 13.01 19.30
N ALA A 84 20.28 12.49 18.57
CA ALA A 84 20.41 12.06 17.19
C ALA A 84 20.33 13.20 16.15
N GLY A 85 20.24 14.46 16.59
CA GLY A 85 20.22 15.65 15.72
C GLY A 85 18.96 15.80 14.88
N LEU A 86 17.84 15.20 15.31
CA LEU A 86 16.55 15.43 14.66
C LEU A 86 15.99 16.80 15.04
N THR A 87 15.22 17.38 14.12
CA THR A 87 14.39 18.56 14.36
C THR A 87 12.92 18.16 14.21
N PRO A 88 11.97 18.89 14.83
CA PRO A 88 10.54 18.62 14.67
C PRO A 88 10.12 18.48 13.20
N VAL A 89 10.67 19.34 12.35
CA VAL A 89 10.42 19.35 10.90
C VAL A 89 10.95 18.08 10.23
N LYS A 90 12.17 17.63 10.57
CA LYS A 90 12.75 16.41 9.99
C LYS A 90 11.96 15.16 10.39
N LEU A 91 11.51 15.08 11.65
CA LEU A 91 10.68 14.00 12.14
C LEU A 91 9.29 14.01 11.46
N ALA A 92 8.67 15.19 11.32
CA ALA A 92 7.41 15.34 10.62
C ALA A 92 7.50 14.88 9.17
N LEU A 93 8.51 15.35 8.42
CA LEU A 93 8.72 14.94 7.03
C LEU A 93 8.91 13.43 6.91
N THR A 94 9.80 12.84 7.71
CA THR A 94 10.11 11.40 7.63
C THR A 94 8.86 10.56 7.92
N THR A 95 8.08 10.94 8.93
CA THR A 95 6.83 10.23 9.31
C THR A 95 5.76 10.36 8.23
N THR A 96 5.55 11.57 7.70
CA THR A 96 4.58 11.81 6.62
C THR A 96 4.96 11.06 5.35
N PHE A 97 6.24 11.02 4.98
CA PHE A 97 6.71 10.25 3.82
C PHE A 97 6.56 8.75 4.02
N ALA A 98 6.92 8.23 5.21
CA ALA A 98 6.72 6.82 5.53
C ALA A 98 5.24 6.42 5.46
N PHE A 99 4.34 7.28 5.97
CA PHE A 99 2.91 7.07 5.88
C PHE A 99 2.41 7.06 4.43
N LEU A 100 2.80 8.05 3.61
CA LEU A 100 2.37 8.12 2.21
C LEU A 100 2.89 6.94 1.39
N PHE A 101 4.15 6.54 1.62
CA PHE A 101 4.72 5.37 0.98
C PHE A 101 3.99 4.09 1.39
N GLY A 102 3.70 3.92 2.68
CA GLY A 102 2.90 2.80 3.18
C GLY A 102 1.47 2.77 2.62
N ALA A 103 0.80 3.92 2.56
CA ALA A 103 -0.54 4.06 1.99
C ALA A 103 -0.55 3.70 0.49
N LEU A 104 0.48 4.10 -0.26
CA LEU A 104 0.66 3.73 -1.66
C LEU A 104 0.85 2.21 -1.81
N CYS A 105 1.76 1.61 -1.05
CA CYS A 105 2.00 0.16 -1.08
C CYS A 105 0.73 -0.62 -0.71
N SER A 106 -0.02 -0.18 0.30
CA SER A 106 -1.28 -0.80 0.70
C SER A 106 -2.32 -0.73 -0.41
N GLY A 107 -2.41 0.41 -1.11
CA GLY A 107 -3.39 0.55 -2.18
C GLY A 107 -3.06 -0.24 -3.43
N VAL A 108 -1.77 -0.35 -3.78
CA VAL A 108 -1.33 -1.25 -4.84
C VAL A 108 -1.63 -2.70 -4.47
N ALA A 109 -1.34 -3.11 -3.24
CA ALA A 109 -1.59 -4.48 -2.78
C ALA A 109 -3.09 -4.85 -2.86
N GLY A 110 -3.98 -3.95 -2.43
CA GLY A 110 -5.42 -4.23 -2.45
C GLY A 110 -6.11 -4.06 -3.81
N VAL A 111 -5.42 -3.54 -4.83
CA VAL A 111 -5.92 -3.56 -6.24
C VAL A 111 -5.41 -4.79 -6.99
N ILE A 112 -4.25 -5.32 -6.60
CA ILE A 112 -3.66 -6.53 -7.21
C ILE A 112 -4.25 -7.82 -6.61
N GLY A 113 -4.55 -7.82 -5.31
CA GLY A 113 -5.15 -8.96 -4.61
C GLY A 113 -6.62 -9.18 -4.96
#